data_AF-A0A1S3CV41-F1
#
_entry.id   AF-A0A1S3CV41-F1
#
_cell.length_a   1.000
_cell.length_b   1.000
_cell.length_c   1.000
_cell.angle_alpha   90.00
_cell.angle_beta   90.00
_cell.angle_gamma   90.00
#
_symmetry.space_group_name_H-M   'P 1'
#
loop_
_entity.id
_entity.type
_entity.pdbx_description
1 polymer ?
#
loop_
_entity_poly.entity_id
_entity_poly.type
_entity_poly.pdbx_seq_one_letter_code
_entity_poly.pdbx_strand_id
1 'polypeptide(L)'
;GGQLEQEIRYSESSLGETMTNTHQLIIQIPHREYSSNILNTNALLSHLDVLSQAIDVEVNVFDIPWRLKDLCAKPSFPSFDMHFIDQIFDNVIPCTIITPLDCFWEGSKLLGPDFNVPIPHLQDNIKWTSLNPQTLVQNMMNLIPPTSAFPFAMLQDHMKRAGINSGYQFKPCLNPQDPECPNTAANKNSTVHEQSTLFLWESTD
;
A
#
# COMPACT_ATOMS: atom_id res chain seq x y z
N GLY A 1 -1.85 -37.63 21.37
CA GLY A 1 -2.13 -37.90 19.95
C GLY A 1 -3.63 -37.85 19.73
N GLY A 2 -4.17 -36.64 19.54
CA GLY A 2 -5.57 -36.42 19.16
C GLY A 2 -5.67 -35.99 17.70
N GLN A 3 -6.89 -35.73 17.21
CA GLN A 3 -7.13 -35.30 15.83
C GLN A 3 -6.33 -34.04 15.44
N LEU A 4 -6.29 -33.03 16.31
CA LEU A 4 -5.53 -31.80 16.10
C LEU A 4 -4.04 -32.07 15.86
N GLU A 5 -3.46 -33.00 16.64
CA GLU A 5 -2.05 -33.38 16.51
C GLU A 5 -1.76 -34.04 15.15
N GLN A 6 -2.72 -34.82 14.64
CA GLN A 6 -2.59 -35.47 13.34
C GLN A 6 -2.75 -34.47 12.18
N GLU A 7 -3.64 -33.49 12.34
CA GLU A 7 -3.82 -32.40 11.37
C GLU A 7 -2.61 -31.46 11.31
N ILE A 8 -2.03 -31.11 12.46
CA ILE A 8 -0.79 -30.30 12.52
C ILE A 8 0.34 -31.01 11.78
N ARG A 9 0.60 -32.29 12.09
CA ARG A 9 1.66 -33.06 11.39
C ARG A 9 1.39 -33.21 9.91
N TYR A 10 0.13 -33.42 9.52
CA TYR A 10 -0.23 -33.50 8.10
C TYR A 10 0.07 -32.17 7.39
N SER A 11 -0.30 -31.04 8.00
CA SER A 11 -0.01 -29.71 7.49
C SER A 11 1.50 -29.45 7.38
N GLU A 12 2.27 -29.75 8.42
CA GLU A 12 3.74 -29.61 8.42
C GLU A 12 4.40 -30.49 7.36
N SER A 13 3.95 -31.73 7.19
CA SER A 13 4.49 -32.64 6.18
C SER A 13 4.15 -32.26 4.74
N SER A 14 3.00 -31.60 4.53
CA SER A 14 2.52 -31.23 3.20
C SER A 14 2.98 -29.85 2.76
N LEU A 15 3.12 -28.92 3.71
CA LEU A 15 3.40 -27.50 3.46
C LEU A 15 4.77 -27.03 3.98
N GLY A 16 5.50 -27.88 4.73
CA GLY A 16 6.70 -27.50 5.48
C GLY A 16 6.35 -26.92 6.86
N GLU A 17 7.37 -26.54 7.66
CA GLU A 17 7.13 -25.81 8.91
C GLU A 17 6.20 -24.63 8.63
N THR A 18 5.00 -24.66 9.19
CA THR A 18 3.99 -23.62 9.05
C THR A 18 4.40 -22.41 9.87
N MET A 19 5.47 -21.72 9.47
CA MET A 19 5.68 -20.32 9.80
C MET A 19 4.74 -19.53 8.89
N THR A 20 3.44 -19.67 9.18
CA THR A 20 2.40 -18.76 8.71
C THR A 20 2.88 -17.34 8.93
N ASN A 21 2.87 -16.50 7.89
CA ASN A 21 3.22 -15.08 7.93
C ASN A 21 3.06 -14.50 9.35
N THR A 22 4.18 -14.20 10.02
CA THR A 22 4.13 -13.63 11.35
C THR A 22 3.57 -12.22 11.24
N HIS A 23 2.41 -11.98 11.84
CA HIS A 23 1.77 -10.66 11.80
C HIS A 23 2.38 -9.78 12.88
N GLN A 24 2.86 -8.61 12.49
CA GLN A 24 3.22 -7.54 13.42
C GLN A 24 2.00 -6.65 13.61
N LEU A 25 1.62 -6.40 14.86
CA LEU A 25 0.36 -5.71 15.20
C LEU A 25 0.64 -4.42 15.98
N ILE A 26 0.03 -3.33 15.53
CA ILE A 26 0.01 -2.04 16.24
C ILE A 26 -1.46 -1.72 16.55
N ILE A 27 -1.77 -1.57 17.82
CA ILE A 27 -3.13 -1.29 18.31
C ILE A 27 -3.11 0.05 19.03
N GLN A 28 -3.89 1.01 18.54
CA GLN A 28 -4.09 2.28 19.18
C GLN A 28 -5.35 2.24 20.05
N ILE A 29 -5.22 2.67 21.30
CA ILE A 29 -6.29 2.68 22.28
C ILE A 29 -6.39 4.10 22.86
N PRO A 30 -7.59 4.70 22.97
CA PRO A 30 -7.72 6.01 23.60
C PRO A 30 -7.33 5.96 25.09
N HIS A 31 -6.81 7.07 25.60
CA HIS A 31 -6.38 7.16 27.00
C HIS A 31 -7.58 7.02 27.95
N ARG A 32 -7.45 6.20 29.01
CA ARG A 32 -8.57 5.80 29.89
C ARG A 32 -9.32 6.95 30.57
N GLU A 33 -8.66 8.08 30.80
CA GLU A 33 -9.27 9.24 31.46
C GLU A 33 -10.23 10.02 30.55
N TYR A 34 -10.13 9.82 29.24
CA TYR A 34 -11.02 10.41 28.26
C TYR A 34 -11.76 9.28 27.57
N SER A 35 -13.07 9.16 27.80
CA SER A 35 -13.95 8.34 26.94
C SER A 35 -14.12 9.01 25.57
N SER A 36 -13.00 9.31 24.89
CA SER A 36 -12.96 10.01 23.62
C SER A 36 -13.00 8.99 22.48
N ASN A 37 -13.80 9.31 21.47
CA ASN A 37 -13.91 8.49 20.27
C ASN A 37 -12.58 8.49 19.50
N ILE A 38 -12.05 7.30 19.18
CA ILE A 38 -10.81 7.13 18.40
C ILE A 38 -11.02 7.41 16.91
N LEU A 39 -12.26 7.40 16.42
CA LEU A 39 -12.60 7.68 15.03
C LEU A 39 -12.64 9.20 14.79
N ASN A 40 -11.48 9.85 14.90
CA ASN A 40 -11.32 11.27 14.58
C ASN A 40 -9.99 11.49 13.83
N THR A 41 -9.92 12.60 13.09
CA THR A 41 -8.77 12.93 12.23
C THR A 41 -7.45 12.95 13.00
N ASN A 42 -7.41 13.55 14.19
CA ASN A 42 -6.17 13.66 14.97
C ASN A 42 -5.67 12.29 15.43
N ALA A 43 -6.58 11.41 15.84
CA ALA A 43 -6.23 10.05 16.25
C ALA A 43 -5.69 9.23 15.07
N LEU A 44 -6.28 9.35 13.88
CA LEU A 44 -5.80 8.67 12.66
C LEU A 44 -4.47 9.23 12.15
N LEU A 45 -4.27 10.55 12.21
CA LEU A 45 -2.98 11.17 11.88
C LEU A 45 -1.88 10.76 12.88
N SER A 46 -2.22 10.61 14.16
CA SER A 46 -1.30 10.05 15.15
C SER A 46 -1.00 8.57 14.86
N HIS A 47 -1.99 7.78 14.38
CA HIS A 47 -1.76 6.41 13.94
C HIS A 47 -0.77 6.34 12.77
N LEU A 48 -0.93 7.25 11.79
CA LEU A 48 -0.05 7.38 10.63
C LEU A 48 1.40 7.66 11.06
N ASP A 49 1.60 8.59 11.99
CA ASP A 49 2.94 8.94 12.49
C ASP A 49 3.64 7.73 13.16
N VAL A 50 2.92 7.01 14.03
CA VAL A 50 3.43 5.80 14.67
C VAL A 50 3.76 4.72 13.64
N LEU A 51 2.89 4.50 12.65
CA LEU A 51 3.13 3.53 11.59
C LEU A 51 4.33 3.91 10.72
N SER A 52 4.48 5.18 10.34
CA SER A 52 5.62 5.67 9.57
C SER A 52 6.93 5.36 10.29
N GLN A 53 7.00 5.70 11.58
CA GLN A 53 8.18 5.43 12.40
C GLN A 53 8.45 3.93 12.56
N ALA A 54 7.41 3.10 12.64
CA ALA A 54 7.55 1.64 12.74
C ALA A 54 8.08 1.01 11.44
N ILE A 55 7.68 1.54 10.27
CA ILE A 55 8.12 1.07 8.96
C ILE A 55 9.58 1.47 8.68
N ASP A 56 9.98 2.66 9.13
CA ASP A 56 11.32 3.22 8.91
C ASP A 56 12.42 2.62 9.82
N VAL A 57 12.08 1.66 10.68
CA VAL A 57 13.07 0.97 11.52
C VAL A 57 14.08 0.22 10.66
N GLU A 58 15.36 0.50 10.89
CA GLU A 58 16.49 -0.17 10.27
C GLU A 58 17.32 -0.91 11.33
N VAL A 59 17.68 -2.16 11.04
CA VAL A 59 18.55 -2.99 11.89
C VAL A 59 19.75 -3.47 11.09
N ASN A 60 20.94 -3.41 11.68
CA ASN A 60 22.16 -3.92 11.04
C ASN A 60 22.45 -5.34 11.50
N VAL A 61 22.48 -6.28 10.55
CA VAL A 61 22.81 -7.69 10.80
C VAL A 61 23.92 -8.09 9.85
N PHE A 62 25.08 -8.49 10.40
CA PHE A 62 26.31 -8.77 9.64
C PHE A 62 26.73 -7.62 8.71
N ASP A 63 26.68 -6.38 9.22
CA ASP A 63 27.02 -5.15 8.47
C ASP A 63 26.13 -4.88 7.24
N ILE A 64 24.98 -5.56 7.15
CA ILE A 64 23.95 -5.33 6.14
C ILE A 64 22.77 -4.65 6.83
N PRO A 65 22.31 -3.47 6.35
CA PRO A 65 21.10 -2.84 6.84
C PRO A 65 19.88 -3.60 6.33
N TRP A 66 18.96 -3.91 7.23
CA TRP A 66 17.66 -4.53 6.96
C TRP A 66 16.55 -3.61 7.43
N ARG A 67 15.54 -3.40 6.58
CA ARG A 67 14.31 -2.67 6.88
C ARG A 67 13.11 -3.57 6.73
N LEU A 68 11.92 -3.05 7.10
CA LEU A 68 10.68 -3.79 6.94
C LEU A 68 10.46 -4.26 5.49
N LYS A 69 10.83 -3.45 4.50
CA LYS A 69 10.68 -3.78 3.07
C LYS A 69 11.46 -5.02 2.61
N ASP A 70 12.53 -5.36 3.32
CA ASP A 70 13.40 -6.50 3.00
C ASP A 70 12.84 -7.82 3.58
N LEU A 71 11.88 -7.72 4.51
CA LEU A 71 11.32 -8.83 5.27
C LEU A 71 9.81 -9.02 5.04
N CYS A 72 9.13 -7.97 4.56
CA CYS A 72 7.67 -7.97 4.47
C CYS A 72 7.14 -8.93 3.41
N ALA A 73 5.91 -9.40 3.63
CA ALA A 73 5.17 -10.09 2.58
C ALA A 73 4.75 -9.07 1.50
N LYS A 74 5.08 -9.37 0.24
CA LYS A 74 4.60 -8.64 -0.94
C LYS A 74 3.53 -9.45 -1.67
N PRO A 75 2.51 -8.80 -2.26
CA PRO A 75 1.57 -9.46 -3.15
C PRO A 75 2.30 -10.15 -4.32
N SER A 76 1.82 -11.34 -4.70
CA SER A 76 2.33 -12.02 -5.89
C SER A 76 1.90 -11.29 -7.16
N PHE A 77 2.81 -11.16 -8.11
CA PHE A 77 2.57 -10.50 -9.38
C PHE A 77 3.08 -11.38 -10.53
N PRO A 78 2.44 -11.40 -11.71
CA PRO A 78 2.88 -12.23 -12.82
C PRO A 78 4.30 -11.85 -13.27
N SER A 79 5.15 -12.86 -13.49
CA SER A 79 6.42 -12.64 -14.19
C SER A 79 6.16 -12.42 -15.68
N PHE A 80 6.88 -11.47 -16.26
CA PHE A 80 6.79 -11.16 -17.67
C PHE A 80 7.98 -11.68 -18.48
N ASP A 81 8.86 -12.50 -17.87
CA ASP A 81 10.12 -12.98 -18.46
C ASP A 81 10.99 -11.84 -19.01
N MET A 82 10.86 -10.65 -18.41
CA MET A 82 11.56 -9.43 -18.79
C MET A 82 12.17 -8.84 -17.53
N HIS A 83 13.44 -9.17 -17.27
CA HIS A 83 14.15 -8.82 -16.04
C HIS A 83 14.01 -7.34 -15.64
N PHE A 84 14.08 -6.44 -16.62
CA PHE A 84 13.93 -5.01 -16.38
C PHE A 84 12.53 -4.63 -15.86
N ILE A 85 11.48 -5.24 -16.41
CA ILE A 85 10.10 -4.99 -15.99
C ILE A 85 9.83 -5.64 -14.63
N ASP A 86 10.31 -6.88 -14.44
CA ASP A 86 10.18 -7.57 -13.16
C ASP A 86 10.85 -6.76 -12.03
N GLN A 87 12.03 -6.18 -12.28
CA GLN A 87 12.71 -5.28 -11.33
C GLN A 87 11.90 -4.01 -11.04
N ILE A 88 11.19 -3.43 -12.01
CA ILE A 88 10.29 -2.29 -11.74
C ILE A 88 9.20 -2.71 -10.77
N PHE A 89 8.53 -3.83 -11.04
CA PHE A 89 7.44 -4.31 -10.19
C PHE A 89 7.92 -4.69 -8.79
N ASP A 90 9.09 -5.31 -8.64
CA ASP A 90 9.67 -5.63 -7.34
C ASP A 90 9.89 -4.39 -6.45
N ASN A 91 10.15 -3.24 -7.08
CA ASN A 91 10.36 -1.97 -6.39
C ASN A 91 9.08 -1.15 -6.19
N VAL A 92 8.09 -1.27 -7.09
CA VAL A 92 6.82 -0.54 -7.01
C VAL A 92 5.80 -1.25 -6.11
N ILE A 93 5.77 -2.59 -6.13
CA ILE A 93 4.83 -3.39 -5.35
C ILE A 93 5.13 -3.20 -3.86
N PRO A 94 4.18 -2.66 -3.08
CA PRO A 94 4.42 -2.33 -1.69
C PRO A 94 4.34 -3.59 -0.81
N CYS A 95 4.87 -3.46 0.41
CA CYS A 95 4.58 -4.39 1.49
C CYS A 95 3.07 -4.47 1.75
N THR A 96 2.58 -5.65 2.11
CA THR A 96 1.21 -5.80 2.61
C THR A 96 1.13 -5.25 4.03
N ILE A 97 0.54 -4.06 4.15
CA ILE A 97 0.20 -3.41 5.42
C ILE A 97 -1.32 -3.26 5.42
N ILE A 98 -1.98 -3.80 6.43
CA ILE A 98 -3.43 -3.68 6.60
C ILE A 98 -3.67 -2.61 7.66
N THR A 99 -4.24 -1.48 7.27
CA THR A 99 -4.41 -0.33 8.15
C THR A 99 -5.74 0.39 7.90
N PRO A 100 -6.41 0.96 8.92
CA PRO A 100 -7.57 1.82 8.69
C PRO A 100 -7.26 3.03 7.79
N LEU A 101 -5.98 3.36 7.60
CA LEU A 101 -5.52 4.43 6.72
C LEU A 101 -5.66 4.07 5.23
N ASP A 102 -5.90 2.80 4.87
CA ASP A 102 -6.14 2.37 3.49
C ASP A 102 -7.41 3.00 2.89
N CYS A 103 -8.31 3.54 3.73
CA CYS A 103 -9.48 4.30 3.31
C CYS A 103 -9.15 5.75 2.90
N PHE A 104 -7.98 6.25 3.28
CA PHE A 104 -7.57 7.65 3.13
C PHE A 104 -6.37 7.79 2.22
N TRP A 105 -6.18 8.97 1.65
CA TRP A 105 -5.00 9.25 0.83
C TRP A 105 -3.69 9.09 1.63
N GLU A 106 -3.68 9.44 2.92
CA GLU A 106 -2.50 9.34 3.79
C GLU A 106 -1.93 7.92 3.91
N GLY A 107 -2.74 6.87 3.71
CA GLY A 107 -2.25 5.49 3.66
C GLY A 107 -1.16 5.28 2.59
N SER A 108 -1.20 6.05 1.50
CA SER A 108 -0.17 6.02 0.45
C SER A 108 1.22 6.43 0.93
N LYS A 109 1.31 7.25 1.99
CA LYS A 109 2.59 7.70 2.55
C LYS A 109 3.36 6.59 3.25
N LEU A 110 2.65 5.53 3.65
CA LEU A 110 3.25 4.33 4.24
C LEU A 110 3.83 3.37 3.18
N LEU A 111 3.53 3.62 1.91
CA LEU A 111 3.93 2.75 0.81
C LEU A 111 5.17 3.34 0.13
N GLY A 112 6.27 2.58 0.16
CA GLY A 112 7.48 2.88 -0.62
C GLY A 112 7.20 2.93 -2.12
N PRO A 113 8.11 3.47 -2.94
CA PRO A 113 9.53 3.23 -2.76
C PRO A 113 10.27 4.39 -2.06
N ASP A 114 11.25 4.04 -1.22
CA ASP A 114 12.15 5.00 -0.56
C ASP A 114 13.09 5.70 -1.55
N PHE A 115 13.12 5.23 -2.79
CA PHE A 115 14.03 5.67 -3.84
C PHE A 115 13.30 5.76 -5.18
N ASN A 116 13.84 6.57 -6.08
CA ASN A 116 13.27 6.74 -7.41
C ASN A 116 13.44 5.44 -8.21
N VAL A 117 12.32 4.89 -8.69
CA VAL A 117 12.32 3.76 -9.63
C VAL A 117 12.40 4.32 -11.05
N PRO A 118 13.55 4.22 -11.74
CA PRO A 118 13.68 4.76 -13.09
C PRO A 118 12.89 3.89 -14.06
N ILE A 119 11.79 4.43 -14.59
CA ILE A 119 11.10 3.81 -15.74
C ILE A 119 11.63 4.46 -17.02
N PRO A 120 12.09 3.69 -18.03
CA PRO A 120 12.65 4.25 -19.25
C PRO A 120 11.57 5.05 -19.95
N HIS A 121 11.95 6.22 -20.47
CA HIS A 121 11.04 7.14 -21.15
C HIS A 121 9.98 7.80 -20.25
N LEU A 122 9.98 7.54 -18.94
CA LEU A 122 9.14 8.21 -17.95
C LEU A 122 10.05 8.95 -16.95
N GLN A 123 9.97 10.29 -16.93
CA GLN A 123 10.85 11.12 -16.07
C GLN A 123 10.35 11.22 -14.62
N ASP A 124 9.15 10.72 -14.33
CA ASP A 124 8.48 10.96 -13.06
C ASP A 124 8.96 10.00 -11.97
N ASN A 125 9.28 10.56 -10.80
CA ASN A 125 9.53 9.78 -9.59
C ASN A 125 8.21 9.13 -9.15
N ILE A 126 8.15 7.81 -9.23
CA ILE A 126 6.95 7.05 -8.84
C ILE A 126 6.85 7.03 -7.33
N LYS A 127 5.77 7.61 -6.80
CA LYS A 127 5.38 7.55 -5.40
C LYS A 127 3.91 7.19 -5.32
N TRP A 128 3.51 6.34 -4.38
CA TRP A 128 2.09 6.01 -4.21
C TRP A 128 1.21 7.23 -3.89
N THR A 129 1.80 8.28 -3.30
CA THR A 129 1.13 9.55 -3.03
C THR A 129 0.63 10.26 -4.29
N SER A 130 1.30 10.08 -5.44
CA SER A 130 0.95 10.69 -6.74
C SER A 130 0.65 9.66 -7.84
N LEU A 131 0.80 8.37 -7.58
CA LEU A 131 0.64 7.31 -8.58
C LEU A 131 -0.83 7.01 -8.83
N ASN A 132 -1.24 7.15 -10.09
CA ASN A 132 -2.43 6.50 -10.65
C ASN A 132 -1.99 5.28 -11.50
N PRO A 133 -2.20 4.04 -11.04
CA PRO A 133 -1.78 2.84 -11.76
C PRO A 133 -2.35 2.73 -13.18
N GLN A 134 -3.60 3.15 -13.39
CA GLN A 134 -4.23 3.10 -14.73
C GLN A 134 -3.57 4.08 -15.70
N THR A 135 -3.31 5.31 -15.25
CA THR A 135 -2.61 6.31 -16.05
C THR A 135 -1.17 5.90 -16.34
N LEU A 136 -0.49 5.28 -15.37
CA LEU A 136 0.86 4.75 -15.56
C LEU A 136 0.90 3.71 -16.69
N VAL A 137 0.01 2.71 -16.64
CA VAL A 137 -0.05 1.68 -17.69
C VAL A 137 -0.40 2.27 -19.05
N GLN A 138 -1.33 3.24 -19.10
CA GLN A 138 -1.66 3.92 -20.36
C GLN A 138 -0.46 4.70 -20.93
N ASN A 139 0.31 5.38 -20.07
CA ASN A 139 1.53 6.08 -20.48
C ASN A 139 2.57 5.09 -21.00
N MET A 140 2.75 3.95 -20.32
CA MET A 140 3.64 2.89 -20.78
C MET A 140 3.22 2.34 -22.15
N MET A 141 1.93 2.12 -22.40
CA MET A 141 1.44 1.67 -23.72
C MET A 141 1.73 2.68 -24.84
N ASN A 142 1.70 3.97 -24.52
CA ASN A 142 1.97 5.02 -25.51
C ASN A 142 3.47 5.18 -25.80
N LEU A 143 4.32 4.93 -24.80
CA LEU A 143 5.77 5.11 -24.88
C LEU A 143 6.49 3.87 -25.40
N ILE A 144 6.01 2.69 -25.04
CA ILE A 144 6.61 1.43 -25.46
C ILE A 144 6.04 1.07 -26.84
N PRO A 145 6.89 0.87 -27.87
CA PRO A 145 6.42 0.56 -29.22
C PRO A 145 5.49 -0.66 -29.25
N PRO A 146 4.47 -0.70 -30.14
CA PRO A 146 3.61 -1.87 -30.32
C PRO A 146 4.37 -3.14 -30.74
N THR A 147 5.60 -2.99 -31.23
CA THR A 147 6.52 -4.08 -31.58
C THR A 147 7.25 -4.66 -30.37
N SER A 148 7.13 -4.05 -29.18
CA SER A 148 7.62 -4.62 -27.95
C SER A 148 6.83 -5.88 -27.58
N ALA A 149 7.51 -6.87 -27.02
CA ALA A 149 6.89 -8.11 -26.60
C ALA A 149 6.15 -8.01 -25.25
N PHE A 150 5.94 -6.80 -24.71
CA PHE A 150 5.39 -6.65 -23.38
C PHE A 150 3.88 -6.93 -23.37
N PRO A 151 3.39 -7.93 -22.59
CA PRO A 151 2.00 -8.38 -22.66
C PRO A 151 1.07 -7.47 -21.83
N PHE A 152 0.86 -6.24 -22.29
CA PHE A 152 0.01 -5.24 -21.65
C PHE A 152 -1.40 -5.74 -21.29
N ALA A 153 -1.99 -6.61 -22.12
CA ALA A 153 -3.30 -7.20 -21.85
C ALA A 153 -3.30 -8.05 -20.55
N MET A 154 -2.25 -8.85 -20.34
CA MET A 154 -2.10 -9.64 -19.11
C MET A 154 -1.96 -8.74 -17.88
N LEU A 155 -1.21 -7.63 -18.02
CA LEU A 155 -1.06 -6.63 -16.96
C LEU A 155 -2.41 -6.00 -16.59
N GLN A 156 -3.18 -5.54 -17.58
CA GLN A 156 -4.49 -4.94 -17.36
C GLN A 156 -5.47 -5.92 -16.72
N ASP A 157 -5.50 -7.17 -17.19
CA ASP A 157 -6.35 -8.21 -16.62
C ASP A 157 -5.96 -8.57 -15.18
N HIS A 158 -4.66 -8.58 -14.87
CA HIS A 158 -4.20 -8.75 -13.50
C HIS A 158 -4.67 -7.59 -12.61
N MET A 159 -4.43 -6.35 -13.02
CA MET A 159 -4.87 -5.16 -12.27
C MET A 159 -6.38 -5.15 -12.02
N LYS A 160 -7.18 -5.47 -13.05
CA LYS A 160 -8.64 -5.53 -12.94
C LYS A 160 -9.09 -6.59 -11.93
N ARG A 161 -8.50 -7.79 -11.97
CA ARG A 161 -8.84 -8.88 -11.03
C ARG A 161 -8.36 -8.59 -9.60
N ALA A 162 -7.23 -7.90 -9.45
CA ALA A 162 -6.69 -7.47 -8.17
C ALA A 162 -7.42 -6.23 -7.60
N GLY A 163 -8.38 -5.65 -8.33
CA GLY A 163 -9.08 -4.43 -7.90
C GLY A 163 -8.19 -3.17 -7.93
N ILE A 164 -7.07 -3.20 -8.64
CA ILE A 164 -6.14 -2.08 -8.77
C ILE A 164 -6.74 -1.06 -9.76
N ASN A 165 -7.28 0.02 -9.22
CA ASN A 165 -7.88 1.12 -9.97
C ASN A 165 -6.93 2.34 -9.98
N SER A 166 -7.40 3.49 -9.52
CA SER A 166 -6.66 4.74 -9.36
C SER A 166 -5.75 4.79 -8.13
N GLY A 167 -5.70 3.72 -7.32
CA GLY A 167 -4.88 3.66 -6.11
C GLY A 167 -5.40 4.61 -5.04
N TYR A 168 -4.57 5.57 -4.63
CA TYR A 168 -4.91 6.53 -3.57
C TYR A 168 -5.42 7.88 -4.09
N GLN A 169 -5.41 8.10 -5.41
CA GLN A 169 -5.62 9.44 -5.98
C GLN A 169 -7.02 10.01 -5.77
N PHE A 170 -8.04 9.17 -5.59
CA PHE A 170 -9.43 9.61 -5.39
C PHE A 170 -9.92 9.40 -3.96
N LYS A 171 -9.06 8.90 -3.06
CA LYS A 171 -9.41 8.74 -1.65
C LYS A 171 -9.48 10.10 -0.98
N PRO A 172 -10.36 10.30 0.02
CA PRO A 172 -10.38 11.53 0.79
C PRO A 172 -9.08 11.69 1.58
N CYS A 173 -8.65 12.93 1.78
CA CYS A 173 -7.50 13.27 2.62
C CYS A 173 -7.98 13.49 4.06
N LEU A 174 -7.32 12.90 5.05
CA LEU A 174 -7.50 13.24 6.45
C LEU A 174 -7.18 14.73 6.68
N ASN A 175 -6.13 15.23 6.02
CA ASN A 175 -5.79 16.65 5.98
C ASN A 175 -5.97 17.24 4.56
N PRO A 176 -7.11 17.89 4.26
CA PRO A 176 -7.36 18.56 2.97
C PRO A 176 -6.37 19.67 2.63
N GLN A 177 -5.77 20.26 3.65
CA GLN A 177 -4.82 21.37 3.53
C GLN A 177 -3.38 20.87 3.34
N ASP A 178 -3.18 19.55 3.34
CA ASP A 178 -1.90 18.97 2.97
C ASP A 178 -1.55 19.39 1.52
N PRO A 179 -0.37 20.00 1.28
CA PRO A 179 0.03 20.43 -0.06
C PRO A 179 0.14 19.27 -1.06
N GLU A 180 0.47 18.06 -0.60
CA GLU A 180 0.59 16.87 -1.45
C GLU A 180 -0.75 16.14 -1.65
N CYS A 181 -1.80 16.48 -0.90
CA CYS A 181 -3.14 15.90 -1.12
C CYS A 181 -3.59 16.19 -2.57
N PRO A 182 -4.02 15.17 -3.34
CA PRO A 182 -4.27 15.32 -4.76
C PRO A 182 -5.52 16.14 -5.03
N ASN A 183 -5.52 16.88 -6.15
CA ASN A 183 -6.69 17.64 -6.58
C ASN A 183 -7.90 16.77 -6.95
N THR A 184 -7.68 15.47 -7.15
CA THR A 184 -8.72 14.47 -7.42
C THR A 184 -9.39 13.93 -6.16
N ALA A 185 -8.88 14.23 -4.95
CA ALA A 185 -9.53 13.87 -3.70
C ALA A 185 -10.82 14.68 -3.51
N ALA A 186 -11.91 14.00 -3.16
CA ALA A 186 -13.26 14.60 -3.07
C ALA A 186 -13.37 15.76 -2.07
N ASN A 187 -12.51 15.78 -1.04
CA ASN A 187 -12.52 16.79 0.01
C ASN A 187 -11.33 17.76 -0.08
N LYS A 188 -10.58 17.80 -1.19
CA LYS A 188 -9.48 18.76 -1.37
C LYS A 188 -10.01 20.18 -1.20
N ASN A 189 -9.31 21.01 -0.43
CA ASN A 189 -9.67 22.40 -0.09
C ASN A 189 -10.96 22.56 0.75
N SER A 190 -11.60 21.48 1.21
CA SER A 190 -12.70 21.60 2.17
C SER A 190 -12.23 22.18 3.50
N THR A 191 -13.11 22.92 4.16
CA THR A 191 -12.86 23.39 5.53
C THR A 191 -13.15 22.28 6.55
N VAL A 192 -12.45 22.26 7.69
CA VAL A 192 -12.58 21.22 8.72
C VAL A 192 -14.03 21.05 9.21
N HIS A 193 -14.84 22.11 9.14
CA HIS A 193 -16.26 22.07 9.51
C HIS A 193 -17.16 21.31 8.50
N GLU A 194 -16.78 21.23 7.22
CA GLU A 194 -17.56 20.52 6.18
C GLU A 194 -17.26 19.02 6.12
N GLN A 195 -16.11 18.58 6.66
CA GLN A 195 -15.69 17.18 6.64
C GLN A 195 -16.61 16.27 7.46
N SER A 196 -17.11 16.74 8.61
CA SER A 196 -18.05 16.00 9.46
C SER A 196 -19.34 15.61 8.73
N THR A 197 -19.72 16.38 7.72
CA THR A 197 -20.89 16.10 6.90
C THR A 197 -20.57 15.04 5.85
N LEU A 198 -19.43 15.11 5.16
CA LEU A 198 -19.05 14.15 4.10
C LEU A 198 -18.92 12.70 4.59
N PHE A 199 -18.40 12.48 5.80
CA PHE A 199 -18.28 11.13 6.39
C PHE A 199 -19.62 10.42 6.60
N LEU A 200 -20.74 11.15 6.62
CA LEU A 200 -22.07 10.59 6.84
C LEU A 200 -22.77 10.16 5.53
N TRP A 201 -22.32 10.61 4.36
CA TRP A 201 -23.01 10.32 3.09
C TRP A 201 -22.42 9.13 2.32
N GLU A 202 -21.18 8.71 2.62
CA GLU A 202 -20.57 7.52 2.00
C GLU A 202 -20.80 6.22 2.80
N SER A 203 -21.52 6.28 3.94
CA SER A 203 -21.85 5.10 4.75
C SER A 203 -23.20 4.45 4.37
N THR A 204 -23.86 4.94 3.32
CA THR A 204 -25.08 4.35 2.76
C THR A 204 -24.91 4.14 1.26
N ASP A 205 -24.23 3.06 0.89
CA ASP A 205 -24.48 2.25 -0.31
C ASP A 205 -23.77 0.89 -0.17
#